data_AF-A0A657I5P2-F1
#
_entry.id   AF-A0A657I5P2-F1
#
_cell.length_a   1.000
_cell.length_b   1.000
_cell.length_c   1.000
_cell.angle_alpha   90.00
_cell.angle_beta   90.00
_cell.angle_gamma   90.00
#
_symmetry.space_group_name_H-M   'P 1'
#
loop_
_entity.id
_entity.type
_entity.pdbx_description
1 polymer ?
#
loop_
_entity_poly.entity_id
_entity_poly.type
_entity_poly.pdbx_seq_one_letter_code
_entity_poly.pdbx_strand_id
1 'polypeptide(L)'
;VTGPAGQEIWTDQYGRVKVQFGWDRYGKRDENSSCWIRVSYPWAGKGFGMIQIPRIGQEVLVDFKNGDPDLPIIVGRTYNQDTMPPWGLPGMASQSGIFSHSLYGGPTNGNMLRFDDKTGAEEVKFHAEKDLNTTVKNNETHTVNADRTKTIIHNETTKIHIDRTEDVFGKHTETIKGNRNVKVTEGDQLLTVEKGIREVTVKTGTSTETVEKDISITSISGAIHLTAKTQITLTVGKSSLTMNSDGTITLNGPTHLALNPQ
;
A
#
# COMPACT_ATOMS: atom_id res chain seq x y z
N VAL A 1 -7.88 -14.87 34.56
CA VAL A 1 -7.17 -15.91 33.77
C VAL A 1 -5.75 -16.04 34.30
N THR A 2 -5.20 -17.25 34.40
CA THR A 2 -3.87 -17.53 34.98
C THR A 2 -3.01 -18.39 34.05
N GLY A 3 -1.71 -18.50 34.37
CA GLY A 3 -0.75 -19.32 33.63
C GLY A 3 0.66 -19.20 34.21
N PRO A 4 1.67 -19.80 33.56
CA PRO A 4 3.05 -19.80 34.05
C PRO A 4 3.64 -18.40 34.15
N ALA A 5 4.57 -18.23 35.08
CA ALA A 5 5.31 -16.98 35.22
C ALA A 5 6.03 -16.58 33.91
N GLY A 6 5.97 -15.30 33.57
CA GLY A 6 6.60 -14.75 32.37
C GLY A 6 5.83 -14.97 31.06
N GLN A 7 4.66 -15.62 31.09
CA GLN A 7 3.78 -15.75 29.91
C GLN A 7 2.68 -14.68 29.92
N GLU A 8 2.29 -14.20 28.74
CA GLU A 8 1.08 -13.36 28.57
C GLU A 8 -0.16 -14.17 28.17
N ILE A 9 0.04 -15.35 27.61
CA ILE A 9 -1.02 -16.22 27.10
C ILE A 9 -0.72 -17.67 27.46
N TRP A 10 -1.73 -18.38 27.94
CA TRP A 10 -1.60 -19.80 28.28
C TRP A 10 -2.85 -20.55 27.85
N THR A 11 -2.70 -21.38 26.82
CA THR A 11 -3.79 -22.08 26.14
C THR A 11 -3.34 -23.44 25.63
N ASP A 12 -4.29 -24.34 25.41
CA ASP A 12 -4.03 -25.64 24.78
C ASP A 12 -4.61 -25.76 23.36
N GLN A 13 -4.52 -26.95 22.76
CA GLN A 13 -4.99 -27.25 21.40
C GLN A 13 -6.50 -27.02 21.17
N TYR A 14 -7.29 -26.86 22.23
CA TYR A 14 -8.73 -26.63 22.17
C TYR A 14 -9.11 -25.16 22.44
N GLY A 15 -8.11 -24.28 22.61
CA GLY A 15 -8.35 -22.88 22.97
C GLY A 15 -8.90 -22.72 24.38
N ARG A 16 -8.58 -23.66 25.29
CA ARG A 16 -8.96 -23.58 26.71
C ARG A 16 -7.95 -22.73 27.48
N VAL A 17 -8.38 -22.15 28.60
CA VAL A 17 -7.49 -21.42 29.51
C VAL A 17 -7.63 -21.94 30.93
N LYS A 18 -6.73 -21.51 31.81
CA LYS A 18 -6.84 -21.71 33.25
C LYS A 18 -7.21 -20.40 33.95
N VAL A 19 -7.88 -20.52 35.09
CA VAL A 19 -8.35 -19.38 35.87
C VAL A 19 -8.06 -19.62 37.35
N GLN A 20 -8.11 -18.55 38.14
CA GLN A 20 -8.27 -18.66 39.57
C GLN A 20 -9.60 -18.02 39.93
N PHE A 21 -10.41 -18.76 40.69
CA PHE A 21 -11.69 -18.26 41.17
C PHE A 21 -11.48 -17.31 42.35
N GLY A 22 -12.34 -16.29 42.48
CA GLY A 22 -12.23 -15.30 43.56
C GLY A 22 -12.37 -15.88 44.97
N TRP A 23 -13.01 -17.05 45.11
CA TRP A 23 -13.16 -17.77 46.38
C TRP A 23 -12.02 -18.76 46.67
N ASP A 24 -11.15 -19.04 45.70
CA ASP A 24 -10.02 -19.95 45.90
C ASP A 24 -8.87 -19.23 46.63
N ARG A 25 -8.67 -19.64 47.88
CA ARG A 25 -7.65 -19.11 48.80
C ARG A 25 -6.32 -19.87 48.75
N TYR A 26 -6.27 -21.03 48.09
CA TYR A 26 -5.09 -21.90 48.02
C TYR A 26 -4.33 -21.75 46.70
N GLY A 27 -5.03 -21.36 45.63
CA GLY A 27 -4.45 -21.07 44.33
C GLY A 27 -3.41 -19.94 44.38
N LYS A 28 -2.32 -20.10 43.62
CA LYS A 28 -1.16 -19.19 43.59
C LYS A 28 -1.16 -18.25 42.40
N ARG A 29 -2.28 -18.14 41.68
CA ARG A 29 -2.48 -17.40 40.43
C ARG A 29 -1.55 -17.85 39.32
N ASP A 30 -1.30 -19.14 39.26
CA ASP A 30 -0.37 -19.81 38.36
C ASP A 30 -1.09 -20.83 37.44
N GLU A 31 -0.32 -21.61 36.69
CA GLU A 31 -0.81 -22.67 35.82
C GLU A 31 -1.44 -23.86 36.56
N ASN A 32 -1.40 -23.92 37.89
CA ASN A 32 -1.96 -25.01 38.68
C ASN A 32 -3.28 -24.63 39.36
N SER A 33 -3.76 -23.40 39.15
CA SER A 33 -4.94 -22.85 39.84
C SER A 33 -6.27 -23.50 39.43
N SER A 34 -6.36 -24.11 38.24
CA SER A 34 -7.56 -24.84 37.81
C SER A 34 -7.26 -25.95 36.80
N CYS A 35 -8.29 -26.73 36.47
CA CYS A 35 -8.33 -27.53 35.25
C CYS A 35 -8.37 -26.64 33.99
N TRP A 36 -8.28 -27.23 32.80
CA TRP A 36 -8.47 -26.51 31.54
C TRP A 36 -9.95 -26.25 31.27
N ILE A 37 -10.32 -24.97 31.15
CA ILE A 37 -11.70 -24.52 31.01
C ILE A 37 -11.96 -24.08 29.56
N ARG A 38 -13.05 -24.58 28.96
CA ARG A 38 -13.47 -24.17 27.61
C ARG A 38 -13.95 -22.73 27.58
N VAL A 39 -13.72 -22.08 26.44
CA VAL A 39 -14.07 -20.68 26.21
C VAL A 39 -15.14 -20.61 25.14
N SER A 40 -16.20 -19.85 25.41
CA SER A 40 -17.20 -19.46 24.41
C SER A 40 -16.57 -18.48 23.43
N TYR A 41 -16.83 -18.69 22.14
CA TYR A 41 -16.37 -17.84 21.04
C TYR A 41 -17.58 -17.32 20.24
N PRO A 42 -17.50 -16.12 19.63
CA PRO A 42 -18.61 -15.54 18.88
C PRO A 42 -19.09 -16.41 17.71
N TRP A 43 -18.18 -17.19 17.10
CA TRP A 43 -18.50 -18.09 16.01
C TRP A 43 -17.53 -19.29 16.02
N ALA A 44 -18.03 -20.52 16.07
CA ALA A 44 -17.20 -21.72 16.14
C ALA A 44 -17.77 -22.85 15.27
N GLY A 45 -17.01 -23.30 14.29
CA GLY A 45 -17.35 -24.39 13.38
C GLY A 45 -16.19 -25.35 13.12
N LYS A 46 -16.42 -26.35 12.25
CA LYS A 46 -15.40 -27.35 11.89
C LYS A 46 -14.36 -26.73 10.95
N GLY A 47 -13.32 -26.12 11.54
CA GLY A 47 -12.20 -25.52 10.79
C GLY A 47 -12.42 -24.05 10.38
N PHE A 48 -13.41 -23.37 10.95
CA PHE A 48 -13.67 -21.94 10.71
C PHE A 48 -14.29 -21.30 11.96
N GLY A 49 -14.25 -19.97 12.04
CA GLY A 49 -14.86 -19.21 13.14
C GLY A 49 -14.04 -17.99 13.55
N MET A 50 -14.33 -17.48 14.74
CA MET A 50 -13.62 -16.39 15.38
C MET A 50 -12.93 -16.90 16.64
N ILE A 51 -11.71 -16.47 16.88
CA ILE A 51 -10.94 -16.85 18.07
C ILE A 51 -10.28 -15.63 18.69
N GLN A 52 -10.56 -15.39 19.97
CA GLN A 52 -9.88 -14.40 20.79
C GLN A 52 -9.55 -15.07 22.12
N ILE A 53 -8.34 -15.57 22.31
CA ILE A 53 -8.00 -16.34 23.51
C ILE A 53 -7.88 -15.40 24.72
N PRO A 54 -8.53 -15.68 25.87
CA PRO A 54 -8.30 -14.91 27.09
C PRO A 54 -6.82 -14.92 27.48
N ARG A 55 -6.24 -13.75 27.73
CA ARG A 55 -4.85 -13.60 28.17
C ARG A 55 -4.74 -13.61 29.68
N ILE A 56 -3.57 -13.97 30.19
CA ILE A 56 -3.27 -13.99 31.62
C ILE A 56 -3.55 -12.59 32.20
N GLY A 57 -4.17 -12.54 33.38
CA GLY A 57 -4.59 -11.29 34.03
C GLY A 57 -5.98 -10.79 33.64
N GLN A 58 -6.56 -11.22 32.51
CA GLN A 58 -7.91 -10.79 32.12
C GLN A 58 -9.00 -11.41 33.00
N GLU A 59 -10.07 -10.64 33.23
CA GLU A 59 -11.30 -11.09 33.87
C GLU A 59 -12.21 -11.81 32.88
N VAL A 60 -12.81 -12.92 33.32
CA VAL A 60 -13.72 -13.75 32.53
C VAL A 60 -14.93 -14.14 33.37
N LEU A 61 -16.08 -14.27 32.73
CA LEU A 61 -17.29 -14.80 33.34
C LEU A 61 -17.30 -16.32 33.16
N VAL A 62 -17.30 -17.05 34.27
CA VAL A 62 -17.37 -18.52 34.29
C VAL A 62 -18.78 -18.93 34.70
N ASP A 63 -19.42 -19.72 33.85
CA ASP A 63 -20.65 -20.45 34.14
C ASP A 63 -20.32 -21.92 34.41
N PHE A 64 -21.29 -22.65 34.94
CA PHE A 64 -21.13 -24.04 35.37
C PHE A 64 -22.23 -24.88 34.71
N LYS A 65 -21.82 -25.90 33.94
CA LYS A 65 -22.78 -26.69 33.18
C LYS A 65 -23.76 -27.38 34.13
N ASN A 66 -25.06 -27.11 33.96
CA ASN A 66 -26.12 -27.58 34.86
C ASN A 66 -25.92 -27.18 36.34
N GLY A 67 -25.17 -26.10 36.61
CA GLY A 67 -24.83 -25.66 37.95
C GLY A 67 -23.75 -26.49 38.66
N ASP A 68 -23.09 -27.42 37.96
CA ASP A 68 -22.04 -28.27 38.54
C ASP A 68 -20.70 -27.53 38.64
N PRO A 69 -20.18 -27.23 39.85
CA PRO A 69 -18.92 -26.51 40.04
C PRO A 69 -17.71 -27.23 39.42
N ASP A 70 -17.79 -28.54 39.18
CA ASP A 70 -16.72 -29.32 38.56
C ASP A 70 -16.71 -29.25 37.02
N LEU A 71 -17.75 -28.63 36.42
CA LEU A 71 -17.90 -28.47 34.97
C LEU A 71 -17.94 -26.99 34.54
N PRO A 72 -16.86 -26.21 34.79
CA PRO A 72 -16.81 -24.81 34.43
C PRO A 72 -16.72 -24.60 32.90
N ILE A 73 -17.27 -23.48 32.44
CA ILE A 73 -17.16 -22.98 31.07
C ILE A 73 -17.13 -21.45 31.08
N ILE A 74 -16.21 -20.84 30.33
CA ILE A 74 -16.15 -19.39 30.20
C ILE A 74 -17.18 -18.93 29.17
N VAL A 75 -18.09 -18.04 29.56
CA VAL A 75 -19.21 -17.56 28.72
C VAL A 75 -19.11 -16.08 28.37
N GLY A 76 -18.22 -15.33 29.02
CA GLY A 76 -18.11 -13.89 28.79
C GLY A 76 -16.80 -13.29 29.27
N ARG A 77 -16.65 -11.99 29.02
CA ARG A 77 -15.48 -11.17 29.39
C ARG A 77 -15.98 -9.81 29.84
N THR A 78 -15.24 -9.22 30.77
CA THR A 78 -15.56 -7.92 31.34
C THR A 78 -14.29 -7.09 31.41
N TYR A 79 -14.44 -5.78 31.18
CA TYR A 79 -13.42 -4.82 31.56
C TYR A 79 -13.59 -4.48 33.05
N ASN A 80 -12.49 -4.10 33.70
CA ASN A 80 -12.46 -3.66 35.10
C ASN A 80 -11.39 -2.57 35.27
N GLN A 81 -11.13 -2.14 36.51
CA GLN A 81 -10.15 -1.08 36.79
C GLN A 81 -8.72 -1.38 36.31
N ASP A 82 -8.34 -2.66 36.24
CA ASP A 82 -7.00 -3.11 35.81
C ASP A 82 -6.95 -3.38 34.30
N THR A 83 -8.10 -3.72 33.71
CA THR A 83 -8.28 -3.97 32.29
C THR A 83 -9.36 -3.04 31.76
N MET A 84 -8.99 -1.79 31.50
CA MET A 84 -9.91 -0.76 31.01
C MET A 84 -10.29 -0.99 29.53
N PRO A 85 -11.46 -0.49 29.08
CA PRO A 85 -11.83 -0.48 27.68
C PRO A 85 -10.76 0.21 26.80
N PRO A 86 -10.59 -0.20 25.52
CA PRO A 86 -9.54 0.30 24.64
C PRO A 86 -9.74 1.74 24.16
N TRP A 87 -10.87 2.37 24.47
CA TRP A 87 -11.18 3.75 24.09
C TRP A 87 -11.56 4.56 25.32
N GLY A 88 -11.35 5.87 25.26
CA GLY A 88 -11.63 6.80 26.36
C GLY A 88 -13.13 7.00 26.58
N LEU A 89 -13.79 6.08 27.28
CA LEU A 89 -15.21 6.18 27.64
C LEU A 89 -15.43 7.12 28.85
N PRO A 90 -16.55 7.86 28.91
CA PRO A 90 -17.64 7.90 27.92
C PRO A 90 -17.38 8.83 26.72
N GLY A 91 -16.25 9.53 26.67
CA GLY A 91 -15.95 10.53 25.64
C GLY A 91 -15.92 10.00 24.20
N MET A 92 -15.59 8.72 24.01
CA MET A 92 -15.55 8.03 22.71
C MET A 92 -16.73 7.04 22.55
N ALA A 93 -17.91 7.37 23.08
CA ALA A 93 -19.07 6.48 23.02
C ALA A 93 -19.61 6.21 21.60
N SER A 94 -19.27 7.03 20.61
CA SER A 94 -19.60 6.79 19.19
C SER A 94 -18.68 5.77 18.52
N GLN A 95 -17.60 5.34 19.19
CA GLN A 95 -16.64 4.41 18.61
C GLN A 95 -17.07 2.97 18.89
N SER A 96 -16.79 2.09 17.93
CA SER A 96 -16.97 0.65 18.03
C SER A 96 -15.85 -0.09 17.31
N GLY A 97 -15.60 -1.36 17.66
CA GLY A 97 -14.65 -2.20 16.91
C GLY A 97 -13.75 -3.10 17.77
N ILE A 98 -12.62 -3.48 17.19
CA ILE A 98 -11.66 -4.44 17.75
C ILE A 98 -10.27 -3.81 17.73
N PHE A 99 -9.61 -3.86 18.88
CA PHE A 99 -8.18 -3.55 19.03
C PHE A 99 -7.48 -4.77 19.63
N SER A 100 -6.46 -5.27 18.94
CA SER A 100 -5.60 -6.35 19.43
C SER A 100 -4.36 -5.78 20.11
N HIS A 101 -3.63 -6.63 20.82
CA HIS A 101 -2.37 -6.25 21.45
C HIS A 101 -1.25 -7.18 21.00
N SER A 102 -0.12 -6.63 20.57
CA SER A 102 1.07 -7.44 20.32
C SER A 102 1.46 -8.17 21.60
N LEU A 103 1.72 -9.48 21.50
CA LEU A 103 2.23 -10.24 22.66
C LEU A 103 3.59 -9.69 23.03
N TYR A 104 3.80 -9.40 24.31
CA TYR A 104 5.03 -8.81 24.84
C TYR A 104 5.37 -7.45 24.23
N GLY A 105 4.37 -6.76 23.65
CA GLY A 105 4.49 -5.43 23.06
C GLY A 105 4.22 -4.33 24.07
N GLY A 106 4.50 -3.08 23.67
CA GLY A 106 4.09 -1.90 24.43
C GLY A 106 2.58 -1.62 24.30
N PRO A 107 2.02 -0.74 25.15
CA PRO A 107 0.57 -0.53 25.33
C PRO A 107 -0.17 -0.03 24.08
N THR A 108 0.54 0.45 23.06
CA THR A 108 -0.04 0.91 21.80
C THR A 108 0.19 -0.03 20.63
N ASN A 109 1.02 -1.08 20.79
CA ASN A 109 1.34 -2.00 19.69
C ASN A 109 0.19 -2.98 19.47
N GLY A 110 -0.43 -2.93 18.29
CA GLY A 110 -1.64 -3.72 18.05
C GLY A 110 -2.31 -3.43 16.73
N ASN A 111 -3.10 -4.39 16.24
CA ASN A 111 -3.91 -4.22 15.03
C ASN A 111 -5.32 -3.73 15.38
N MET A 112 -5.92 -2.91 14.53
CA MET A 112 -7.24 -2.29 14.77
C MET A 112 -8.16 -2.38 13.56
N LEU A 113 -9.43 -2.67 13.84
CA LEU A 113 -10.56 -2.30 12.99
C LEU A 113 -11.55 -1.52 13.86
N ARG A 114 -11.74 -0.23 13.58
CA ARG A 114 -12.60 0.67 14.35
C ARG A 114 -13.55 1.42 13.43
N PHE A 115 -14.77 1.63 13.92
CA PHE A 115 -15.79 2.49 13.35
C PHE A 115 -16.05 3.65 14.31
N ASP A 116 -16.21 4.86 13.80
CA ASP A 116 -16.70 6.02 14.56
C ASP A 116 -18.00 6.49 13.92
N ASP A 117 -19.11 6.37 14.67
CA ASP A 117 -20.47 6.69 14.21
C ASP A 117 -20.87 8.15 14.53
N LYS A 118 -19.89 9.01 14.78
CA LYS A 118 -20.15 10.44 15.02
C LYS A 118 -20.61 11.12 13.72
N THR A 119 -21.85 11.58 13.71
CA THR A 119 -22.47 12.23 12.54
C THR A 119 -21.63 13.39 12.00
N GLY A 120 -21.33 13.35 10.69
CA GLY A 120 -20.52 14.35 9.98
C GLY A 120 -19.01 14.24 10.23
N ALA A 121 -18.58 13.20 10.96
CA ALA A 121 -17.19 12.88 11.25
C ALA A 121 -16.97 11.35 11.27
N GLU A 122 -17.78 10.63 10.48
CA GLU A 122 -17.75 9.17 10.42
C GLU A 122 -16.39 8.68 9.92
N GLU A 123 -15.87 7.63 10.53
CA GLU A 123 -14.56 7.08 10.16
C GLU A 123 -14.55 5.55 10.27
N VAL A 124 -13.90 4.91 9.30
CA VAL A 124 -13.40 3.54 9.47
C VAL A 124 -11.89 3.59 9.53
N LYS A 125 -11.32 3.09 10.64
CA LYS A 125 -9.88 2.95 10.81
C LYS A 125 -9.47 1.50 10.73
N PHE A 126 -8.63 1.19 9.76
CA PHE A 126 -7.96 -0.09 9.65
C PHE A 126 -6.45 0.11 9.83
N HIS A 127 -5.89 -0.53 10.85
CA HIS A 127 -4.49 -0.38 11.23
C HIS A 127 -3.83 -1.74 11.39
N ALA A 128 -2.72 -1.93 10.68
CA ALA A 128 -1.84 -3.08 10.82
C ALA A 128 -0.55 -2.62 11.51
N GLU A 129 -0.17 -3.29 12.60
CA GLU A 129 1.05 -2.98 13.37
C GLU A 129 2.32 -3.25 12.55
N LYS A 130 2.26 -4.22 11.64
CA LYS A 130 3.39 -4.67 10.84
C LYS A 130 3.00 -4.83 9.37
N ASP A 131 2.72 -6.07 8.96
CA ASP A 131 2.43 -6.40 7.57
C ASP A 131 0.92 -6.45 7.34
N LEU A 132 0.45 -5.81 6.26
CA LEU A 132 -0.92 -5.97 5.76
C LEU A 132 -0.88 -6.76 4.45
N ASN A 133 -1.33 -8.01 4.49
CA ASN A 133 -1.47 -8.86 3.31
C ASN A 133 -2.95 -8.93 2.88
N THR A 134 -3.21 -8.64 1.60
CA THR A 134 -4.57 -8.70 1.03
C THR A 134 -4.57 -9.62 -0.18
N THR A 135 -5.51 -10.56 -0.23
CA THR A 135 -5.70 -11.49 -1.37
C THR A 135 -7.17 -11.48 -1.77
N VAL A 136 -7.45 -11.06 -3.01
CA VAL A 136 -8.79 -11.09 -3.60
C VAL A 136 -8.79 -12.13 -4.72
N LYS A 137 -9.64 -13.15 -4.61
CA LYS A 137 -9.65 -14.30 -5.54
C LYS A 137 -10.41 -14.06 -6.86
N ASN A 138 -11.06 -12.92 -6.99
CA ASN A 138 -11.85 -12.58 -8.16
C ASN A 138 -11.71 -11.08 -8.46
N ASN A 139 -12.75 -10.29 -8.22
CA ASN A 139 -12.76 -8.86 -8.54
C ASN A 139 -12.61 -8.02 -7.26
N GLU A 140 -11.76 -6.99 -7.32
CA GLU A 140 -11.69 -5.91 -6.35
C GLU A 140 -12.24 -4.63 -6.99
N THR A 141 -13.08 -3.89 -6.26
CA THR A 141 -13.59 -2.59 -6.69
C THR A 141 -13.35 -1.59 -5.58
N HIS A 142 -12.88 -0.40 -5.94
CA HIS A 142 -12.59 0.67 -4.99
C HIS A 142 -13.07 1.99 -5.55
N THR A 143 -14.00 2.62 -4.85
CA THR A 143 -14.57 3.93 -5.21
C THR A 143 -14.36 4.90 -4.07
N VAL A 144 -13.82 6.07 -4.38
CA VAL A 144 -13.62 7.18 -3.43
C VAL A 144 -14.33 8.40 -4.02
N ASN A 145 -15.35 8.90 -3.33
CA ASN A 145 -16.21 9.98 -3.86
C ASN A 145 -15.61 11.38 -3.71
N ALA A 146 -14.56 11.51 -2.90
CA ALA A 146 -13.80 12.73 -2.70
C ALA A 146 -12.32 12.43 -2.97
N ASP A 147 -11.44 12.75 -2.03
CA ASP A 147 -10.00 12.66 -2.24
C ASP A 147 -9.39 11.33 -1.78
N ARG A 148 -8.39 10.84 -2.53
CA ARG A 148 -7.54 9.72 -2.12
C ARG A 148 -6.09 10.19 -2.00
N THR A 149 -5.51 10.07 -0.82
CA THR A 149 -4.08 10.25 -0.58
C THR A 149 -3.40 8.89 -0.37
N LYS A 150 -2.26 8.66 -1.02
CA LYS A 150 -1.46 7.44 -0.89
C LYS A 150 0.01 7.80 -0.68
N THR A 151 0.61 7.30 0.40
CA THR A 151 2.03 7.53 0.71
C THR A 151 2.73 6.20 0.92
N ILE A 152 3.85 5.98 0.22
CA ILE A 152 4.74 4.83 0.38
C ILE A 152 6.11 5.39 0.74
N ILE A 153 6.64 5.02 1.91
CA ILE A 153 7.92 5.55 2.41
C ILE A 153 9.13 4.88 1.74
N HIS A 154 8.97 3.61 1.35
CA HIS A 154 10.02 2.84 0.68
C HIS A 154 9.60 2.59 -0.77
N ASN A 155 9.41 1.32 -1.15
CA ASN A 155 9.22 0.93 -2.54
C ASN A 155 7.77 0.52 -2.81
N GLU A 156 7.26 0.91 -3.98
CA GLU A 156 6.05 0.35 -4.57
C GLU A 156 6.42 -0.48 -5.81
N THR A 157 5.78 -1.64 -5.97
CA THR A 157 5.86 -2.45 -7.18
C THR A 157 4.45 -2.82 -7.63
N THR A 158 4.13 -2.53 -8.88
CA THR A 158 2.84 -2.88 -9.48
C THR A 158 3.08 -3.80 -10.67
N LYS A 159 2.36 -4.92 -10.71
CA LYS A 159 2.38 -5.87 -11.84
C LYS A 159 0.96 -6.06 -12.34
N ILE A 160 0.73 -5.73 -13.61
CA ILE A 160 -0.52 -5.96 -14.32
C ILE A 160 -0.20 -6.93 -15.45
N HIS A 161 -0.91 -8.05 -15.52
CA HIS A 161 -0.59 -9.14 -16.45
C HIS A 161 -1.19 -8.96 -17.85
N ILE A 162 -2.30 -8.23 -17.94
CA ILE A 162 -3.02 -8.01 -19.20
C ILE A 162 -3.02 -6.50 -19.45
N ASP A 163 -4.12 -5.80 -19.15
CA ASP A 163 -4.30 -4.40 -19.52
C ASP A 163 -4.36 -3.48 -18.30
N ARG A 164 -3.75 -2.29 -18.44
CA ARG A 164 -3.94 -1.15 -17.56
C ARG A 164 -4.47 0.02 -18.37
N THR A 165 -5.61 0.56 -17.97
CA THR A 165 -6.16 1.82 -18.48
C THR A 165 -6.15 2.85 -17.34
N GLU A 166 -5.78 4.09 -17.65
CA GLU A 166 -5.76 5.20 -16.69
C GLU A 166 -6.30 6.46 -17.35
N ASP A 167 -7.45 6.94 -16.89
CA ASP A 167 -8.10 8.15 -17.36
C ASP A 167 -8.00 9.24 -16.30
N VAL A 168 -7.36 10.36 -16.64
CA VAL A 168 -7.24 11.54 -15.78
C VAL A 168 -7.92 12.72 -16.48
N PHE A 169 -9.12 13.08 -16.01
CA PHE A 169 -9.93 14.16 -16.59
C PHE A 169 -9.32 15.54 -16.30
N GLY A 170 -8.62 15.66 -15.18
CA GLY A 170 -7.96 16.88 -14.75
C GLY A 170 -6.47 16.89 -15.11
N LYS A 171 -5.69 17.53 -14.24
CA LYS A 171 -4.24 17.65 -14.40
C LYS A 171 -3.52 16.42 -13.85
N HIS A 172 -2.64 15.82 -14.65
CA HIS A 172 -1.62 14.88 -14.18
C HIS A 172 -0.29 15.61 -13.95
N THR A 173 0.41 15.30 -12.87
CA THR A 173 1.77 15.81 -12.60
C THR A 173 2.60 14.71 -11.98
N GLU A 174 3.76 14.46 -12.58
CA GLU A 174 4.72 13.46 -12.13
C GLU A 174 6.06 14.16 -11.85
N THR A 175 6.69 13.83 -10.72
CA THR A 175 8.03 14.33 -10.39
C THR A 175 8.89 13.14 -9.97
N ILE A 176 9.96 12.90 -10.73
CA ILE A 176 10.90 11.81 -10.49
C ILE A 176 12.27 12.43 -10.27
N LYS A 177 12.84 12.20 -9.08
CA LYS A 177 14.19 12.69 -8.75
C LYS A 177 15.30 11.81 -9.33
N GLY A 178 15.00 10.52 -9.51
CA GLY A 178 15.91 9.55 -10.10
C GLY A 178 15.67 9.37 -11.60
N ASN A 179 15.94 8.16 -12.08
CA ASN A 179 15.76 7.82 -13.49
C ASN A 179 14.31 7.43 -13.79
N ARG A 180 13.80 7.85 -14.95
CA ARG A 180 12.55 7.35 -15.55
C ARG A 180 12.90 6.50 -16.75
N ASN A 181 12.76 5.19 -16.63
CA ASN A 181 12.99 4.24 -17.73
C ASN A 181 11.66 3.71 -18.24
N VAL A 182 11.39 3.88 -19.54
CA VAL A 182 10.22 3.34 -20.22
C VAL A 182 10.71 2.39 -21.31
N LYS A 183 10.22 1.16 -21.31
CA LYS A 183 10.55 0.13 -22.32
C LYS A 183 9.28 -0.52 -22.82
N VAL A 184 8.97 -0.32 -24.09
CA VAL A 184 7.94 -1.05 -24.83
C VAL A 184 8.65 -2.13 -25.65
N THR A 185 8.37 -3.41 -25.37
CA THR A 185 9.05 -4.52 -26.05
C THR A 185 8.40 -4.87 -27.38
N GLU A 186 7.08 -4.73 -27.45
CA GLU A 186 6.25 -5.06 -28.60
C GLU A 186 5.14 -4.01 -28.73
N GLY A 187 4.75 -3.71 -29.96
CA GLY A 187 3.71 -2.71 -30.25
C GLY A 187 4.23 -1.28 -30.32
N ASP A 188 3.29 -0.34 -30.16
CA ASP A 188 3.52 1.09 -30.43
C ASP A 188 3.53 1.94 -29.15
N GLN A 189 4.29 3.03 -29.18
CA GLN A 189 4.20 4.11 -28.19
C GLN A 189 3.67 5.37 -28.87
N LEU A 190 2.40 5.69 -28.62
CA LEU A 190 1.72 6.84 -29.21
C LEU A 190 1.67 8.02 -28.22
N LEU A 191 1.86 9.24 -28.72
CA LEU A 191 1.68 10.48 -27.97
C LEU A 191 0.97 11.51 -28.86
N THR A 192 -0.18 11.97 -28.40
CA THR A 192 -0.99 12.99 -29.09
C THR A 192 -1.24 14.16 -28.15
N VAL A 193 -1.04 15.38 -28.65
CA VAL A 193 -1.44 16.63 -27.98
C VAL A 193 -2.39 17.35 -28.93
N GLU A 194 -3.70 17.23 -28.68
CA GLU A 194 -4.72 17.82 -29.56
C GLU A 194 -4.70 19.35 -29.54
N LYS A 195 -4.44 19.93 -28.37
CA LYS A 195 -4.42 21.38 -28.15
C LYS A 195 -3.29 21.75 -27.20
N GLY A 196 -2.63 22.87 -27.48
CA GLY A 196 -1.54 23.38 -26.68
C GLY A 196 -0.17 23.07 -27.27
N ILE A 197 0.82 22.87 -26.40
CA ILE A 197 2.22 22.68 -26.79
C ILE A 197 2.76 21.38 -26.21
N ARG A 198 3.70 20.77 -26.93
CA ARG A 198 4.61 19.77 -26.38
C ARG A 198 5.98 20.42 -26.25
N GLU A 199 6.49 20.50 -25.02
CA GLU A 199 7.83 21.02 -24.75
C GLU A 199 8.71 19.93 -24.14
N VAL A 200 9.96 19.85 -24.60
CA VAL A 200 10.99 18.96 -24.03
C VAL A 200 12.23 19.80 -23.76
N THR A 201 12.65 19.88 -22.50
CA THR A 201 13.82 20.65 -22.08
C THR A 201 14.81 19.76 -21.34
N VAL A 202 16.05 19.69 -21.85
CA VAL A 202 17.20 19.08 -21.16
C VAL A 202 18.13 20.22 -20.73
N LYS A 203 18.06 20.61 -19.45
CA LYS A 203 18.85 21.76 -18.93
C LYS A 203 20.36 21.51 -19.00
N THR A 204 20.76 20.27 -18.72
CA THR A 204 22.14 19.81 -18.73
C THR A 204 22.17 18.39 -19.30
N GLY A 205 23.14 18.10 -20.17
CA GLY A 205 23.29 16.78 -20.78
C GLY A 205 22.91 16.76 -22.25
N THR A 206 22.60 15.57 -22.75
CA THR A 206 22.34 15.31 -24.16
C THR A 206 20.92 14.76 -24.36
N SER A 207 20.32 15.11 -25.50
CA SER A 207 19.11 14.46 -26.00
C SER A 207 19.49 13.72 -27.27
N THR A 208 19.15 12.44 -27.36
CA THR A 208 19.47 11.58 -28.50
C THR A 208 18.23 10.83 -28.93
N GLU A 209 18.02 10.72 -30.24
CA GLU A 209 16.99 9.91 -30.86
C GLU A 209 17.66 9.01 -31.90
N THR A 210 17.30 7.72 -31.92
CA THR A 210 17.85 6.75 -32.85
C THR A 210 16.71 5.88 -33.33
N VAL A 211 16.56 5.79 -34.65
CA VAL A 211 15.52 5.02 -35.31
C VAL A 211 16.19 4.22 -36.42
N GLU A 212 15.90 2.92 -36.49
CA GLU A 212 16.50 2.03 -37.51
C GLU A 212 15.94 2.28 -38.92
N LYS A 213 14.72 2.78 -38.98
CA LYS A 213 14.01 3.12 -40.21
C LYS A 213 13.86 4.65 -40.29
N ASP A 214 12.77 5.10 -40.91
CA ASP A 214 12.58 6.51 -41.22
C ASP A 214 12.26 7.35 -39.98
N ILE A 215 12.80 8.58 -39.98
CA ILE A 215 12.34 9.67 -39.13
C ILE A 215 11.64 10.68 -40.02
N SER A 216 10.39 11.02 -39.70
CA SER A 216 9.60 12.02 -40.42
C SER A 216 9.29 13.20 -39.52
N ILE A 217 9.69 14.41 -39.93
CA ILE A 217 9.38 15.66 -39.25
C ILE A 217 8.61 16.54 -40.23
N THR A 218 7.35 16.85 -39.93
CA THR A 218 6.48 17.66 -40.78
C THR A 218 5.90 18.82 -39.98
N SER A 219 6.06 20.03 -40.51
CA SER A 219 5.29 21.21 -40.08
C SER A 219 4.30 21.53 -41.19
N ILE A 220 3.00 21.41 -40.91
CA ILE A 220 1.96 21.54 -41.96
C ILE A 220 1.77 23.00 -42.35
N SER A 221 1.70 23.89 -41.36
CA SER A 221 1.44 25.32 -41.56
C SER A 221 2.55 26.22 -41.01
N GLY A 222 3.47 25.66 -40.23
CA GLY A 222 4.55 26.40 -39.60
C GLY A 222 5.91 26.14 -40.25
N ALA A 223 6.98 26.48 -39.53
CA ALA A 223 8.35 26.22 -39.93
C ALA A 223 9.00 25.16 -39.04
N ILE A 224 10.12 24.61 -39.50
CA ILE A 224 11.05 23.83 -38.69
C ILE A 224 12.23 24.72 -38.37
N HIS A 225 12.52 24.92 -37.08
CA HIS A 225 13.64 25.72 -36.62
C HIS A 225 14.72 24.84 -35.99
N LEU A 226 15.95 24.95 -36.50
CA LEU A 226 17.14 24.33 -35.93
C LEU A 226 18.12 25.44 -35.57
N THR A 227 18.54 25.48 -34.31
CA THR A 227 19.50 26.49 -33.83
C THR A 227 20.50 25.80 -32.92
N ALA A 228 21.78 26.00 -33.21
CA ALA A 228 22.88 25.49 -32.40
C ALA A 228 23.90 26.59 -32.16
N LYS A 229 24.53 26.57 -30.98
CA LYS A 229 25.58 27.55 -30.63
C LYS A 229 26.88 27.29 -31.39
N THR A 230 27.17 26.03 -31.71
CA THR A 230 28.46 25.61 -32.28
C THR A 230 28.32 25.16 -33.73
N GLN A 231 27.50 24.14 -33.98
CA GLN A 231 27.40 23.52 -35.31
C GLN A 231 26.06 22.82 -35.52
N ILE A 232 25.60 22.78 -36.78
CA ILE A 232 24.56 21.86 -37.27
C ILE A 232 25.18 21.00 -38.37
N THR A 233 24.97 19.68 -38.29
CA THR A 233 25.51 18.70 -39.26
C THR A 233 24.41 17.76 -39.73
N LEU A 234 24.24 17.62 -41.04
CA LEU A 234 23.37 16.65 -41.69
C LEU A 234 24.23 15.72 -42.55
N THR A 235 24.11 14.41 -42.36
CA THR A 235 24.97 13.42 -43.03
C THR A 235 24.14 12.31 -43.66
N VAL A 236 24.45 11.97 -44.92
CA VAL A 236 23.88 10.82 -45.64
C VAL A 236 25.01 10.04 -46.29
N GLY A 237 25.37 8.88 -45.74
CA GLY A 237 26.50 8.08 -46.23
C GLY A 237 27.80 8.89 -46.23
N LYS A 238 28.38 9.12 -47.43
CA LYS A 238 29.60 9.93 -47.62
C LYS A 238 29.34 11.42 -47.84
N SER A 239 28.07 11.84 -47.93
CA SER A 239 27.68 13.23 -48.19
C SER A 239 27.33 13.95 -46.88
N SER A 240 27.62 15.26 -46.79
CA SER A 240 27.27 16.05 -45.60
C SER A 240 27.02 17.54 -45.90
N LEU A 241 26.19 18.16 -45.07
CA LEU A 241 26.04 19.61 -44.89
C LEU A 241 26.45 19.95 -43.46
N THR A 242 27.39 20.88 -43.31
CA THR A 242 27.85 21.37 -42.00
C THR A 242 27.78 22.89 -41.96
N MET A 243 27.15 23.45 -40.92
CA MET A 243 27.06 24.89 -40.67
C MET A 243 27.72 25.19 -39.33
N ASN A 244 28.73 26.08 -39.30
CA ASN A 244 29.48 26.42 -38.09
C ASN A 244 29.11 27.81 -37.55
N SER A 245 29.40 28.05 -36.26
CA SER A 245 29.12 29.32 -35.58
C SER A 245 29.91 30.53 -36.09
N ASP A 246 31.00 30.31 -36.82
CA ASP A 246 31.79 31.36 -37.48
C ASP A 246 31.20 31.80 -38.83
N GLY A 247 30.08 31.22 -39.25
CA GLY A 247 29.40 31.49 -40.51
C GLY A 247 29.85 30.62 -41.68
N THR A 248 30.85 29.74 -41.49
CA THR A 248 31.28 28.83 -42.55
C THR A 248 30.22 27.74 -42.81
N ILE A 249 29.91 27.51 -44.09
CA ILE A 249 29.03 26.45 -44.56
C ILE A 249 29.83 25.52 -45.46
N THR A 250 29.88 24.23 -45.11
CA THR A 250 30.59 23.20 -45.89
C THR A 250 29.59 22.20 -46.45
N LEU A 251 29.67 21.99 -47.77
CA LEU A 251 28.94 20.95 -48.49
C LEU A 251 29.97 19.96 -49.05
N ASN A 252 29.87 18.69 -48.65
CA ASN A 252 30.80 17.64 -49.11
C ASN A 252 30.04 16.49 -49.77
N GLY A 253 30.54 16.02 -50.91
CA GLY A 253 30.02 14.89 -51.67
C GLY A 253 31.11 14.28 -52.55
N PRO A 254 31.06 12.96 -52.83
CA PRO A 254 32.18 12.21 -53.41
C PRO A 254 32.54 12.54 -54.87
N THR A 255 31.67 13.19 -55.64
CA THR A 255 31.91 13.38 -57.09
C THR A 255 31.47 14.74 -57.65
N HIS A 256 30.31 15.28 -57.26
CA HIS A 256 29.81 16.57 -57.78
C HIS A 256 29.02 17.34 -56.72
N LEU A 257 29.29 18.64 -56.59
CA LEU A 257 28.42 19.58 -55.86
C LEU A 257 27.59 20.35 -56.90
N ALA A 258 26.32 19.97 -57.07
CA ALA A 258 25.41 20.68 -57.95
C ALA A 258 24.74 21.83 -57.18
N LEU A 259 25.19 23.05 -57.40
CA LEU A 259 24.52 24.27 -56.95
C LEU A 259 23.76 24.85 -58.16
N ASN A 260 22.43 24.93 -58.08
CA ASN A 260 21.55 25.35 -59.19
C ASN A 260 21.67 24.54 -60.51
N PRO A 261 21.41 23.22 -60.53
CA PRO A 261 21.14 22.55 -61.79
C PRO A 261 19.77 23.00 -62.32
N GLN A 262 19.76 23.70 -63.46
CA GLN A 262 18.58 23.87 -64.30
C GLN A 262 18.15 22.53 -64.88
#